data_AF-A0A1G1BYM3-F1
#
_entry.id   AF-A0A1G1BYM3-F1
#
_cell.length_a   1.000
_cell.length_b   1.000
_cell.length_c   1.000
_cell.angle_alpha   90.00
_cell.angle_beta   90.00
_cell.angle_gamma   90.00
#
_symmetry.space_group_name_H-M   'P 1'
#
loop_
_entity.id
_entity.type
_entity.pdbx_description
1 polymer ?
#
loop_
_entity_poly.entity_id
_entity_poly.type
_entity_poly.pdbx_seq_one_letter_code
_entity_poly.pdbx_strand_id
1 'polypeptide(L)'
;MLRKRSGIGFKRHLKAGLFLCFVTALTAQLHAQVTVKKSAAAENPGVYVASFNGPEDLRRWFVSSLQRCDWFTVAPGRESAEYVIDCASPGGTPPALDVQVSSQTAQIARFRVTAPNMPVEWVAYRAVDKVIESVFRKPGLCASRIAFAVGSGGRKEVFTCNFDGTSPRQVTRQGTIATEPSWGPGATAMVYTLYENNATTVVLADMTNQRQRRMSVFPGLNSGAALSPDGRWAAVCLSPDSRVDLFLLEVASGRLHRLTNDAAAESSPCWSPDGTRICFVSGRAGRPQLFITPARGGTPTRIQTGASETVSPDWSRTSNTLCFSMRMGKQYALGVLDLNSRSPQTKIVTNAAGDWESPSWAPDGRHVVCSQTTGHRRGLFMVDTWYGRINAITQPQDHSLPSWSDLF
;
A
#
# COMPACT_ATOMS: atom_id res chain seq x y z
N MET A 1 34.57 65.67 -15.05
CA MET A 1 34.57 66.79 -16.02
C MET A 1 35.61 66.49 -17.09
N LEU A 2 35.19 66.41 -18.37
CA LEU A 2 35.94 66.66 -19.63
C LEU A 2 37.29 65.94 -19.86
N ARG A 3 37.36 64.97 -20.79
CA ARG A 3 37.83 65.11 -22.22
C ARG A 3 39.37 65.19 -22.33
N LYS A 4 40.09 64.73 -23.37
CA LYS A 4 39.86 64.26 -24.77
C LYS A 4 41.22 63.70 -25.22
N ARG A 5 41.28 62.56 -25.94
CA ARG A 5 41.50 62.40 -27.41
C ARG A 5 42.77 63.03 -28.01
N SER A 6 43.57 62.21 -28.69
CA SER A 6 43.81 62.13 -30.17
C SER A 6 45.16 61.39 -30.40
N GLY A 7 45.28 60.31 -31.18
CA GLY A 7 45.14 60.22 -32.65
C GLY A 7 46.37 60.86 -33.32
N ILE A 8 47.15 60.33 -34.28
CA ILE A 8 47.01 59.38 -35.40
C ILE A 8 48.45 59.22 -35.98
N GLY A 9 48.79 58.16 -36.73
CA GLY A 9 49.78 58.30 -37.82
C GLY A 9 50.69 57.11 -38.19
N PHE A 10 50.27 56.37 -39.22
CA PHE A 10 50.91 55.25 -39.93
C PHE A 10 52.24 55.54 -40.69
N LYS A 11 53.17 54.57 -40.78
CA LYS A 11 53.54 53.78 -42.01
C LYS A 11 54.86 52.97 -41.88
N ARG A 12 54.75 51.63 -42.02
CA ARG A 12 55.52 50.61 -42.82
C ARG A 12 57.03 50.80 -43.09
N HIS A 13 57.93 49.80 -43.14
CA HIS A 13 57.97 48.34 -42.98
C HIS A 13 59.47 47.94 -43.03
N LEU A 14 59.94 46.97 -42.23
CA LEU A 14 60.98 46.03 -42.68
C LEU A 14 60.82 44.68 -41.94
N LYS A 15 61.03 43.60 -42.70
CA LYS A 15 60.72 42.21 -42.36
C LYS A 15 61.79 41.59 -41.45
N ALA A 16 61.35 40.76 -40.50
CA ALA A 16 62.12 39.62 -40.01
C ALA A 16 61.13 38.52 -39.61
N GLY A 17 61.26 37.35 -40.24
CA GLY A 17 60.39 36.21 -40.01
C GLY A 17 60.81 35.44 -38.76
N LEU A 18 59.81 34.96 -38.03
CA LEU A 18 59.95 33.81 -37.14
C LEU A 18 58.66 32.97 -37.27
N PHE A 19 58.85 31.71 -37.63
CA PHE A 19 57.82 30.69 -37.73
C PHE A 19 57.14 30.51 -36.36
N LEU A 20 55.83 30.73 -36.31
CA LEU A 20 54.99 30.28 -35.19
C LEU A 20 54.02 29.23 -35.73
N CYS A 21 54.25 27.97 -35.37
CA CYS A 21 53.31 26.88 -35.59
C CYS A 21 52.01 27.18 -34.84
N PHE A 22 50.96 27.58 -35.56
CA PHE A 22 49.60 27.56 -35.02
C PHE A 22 49.07 26.13 -35.08
N VAL A 23 49.14 25.43 -33.95
CA VAL A 23 48.23 24.30 -33.69
C VAL A 23 46.85 24.91 -33.46
N THR A 24 45.98 24.88 -34.46
CA THR A 24 44.55 25.18 -34.25
C THR A 24 43.95 24.07 -33.40
N ALA A 25 43.93 24.27 -32.09
CA ALA A 25 43.10 23.46 -31.20
C ALA A 25 41.63 23.76 -31.53
N LEU A 26 40.98 22.85 -32.24
CA LEU A 26 39.54 22.88 -32.44
C LEU A 26 38.90 22.52 -31.09
N THR A 27 38.63 23.52 -30.25
CA THR A 27 37.86 23.30 -29.02
C THR A 27 36.41 23.03 -29.42
N ALA A 28 36.02 21.75 -29.49
CA ALA A 28 34.63 21.37 -29.54
C ALA A 28 33.99 21.81 -28.21
N GLN A 29 33.28 22.94 -28.22
CA GLN A 29 32.36 23.28 -27.14
C GLN A 29 31.23 22.26 -27.17
N LEU A 30 31.35 21.24 -26.32
CA LEU A 30 30.21 20.47 -25.84
C LEU A 30 29.27 21.46 -25.15
N HIS A 31 28.32 21.99 -25.91
CA HIS A 31 27.15 22.60 -25.33
C HIS A 31 26.42 21.45 -24.65
N ALA A 32 26.56 21.35 -23.33
CA ALA A 32 25.65 20.56 -22.53
C ALA A 32 24.26 21.18 -22.76
N GLN A 33 23.50 20.57 -23.67
CA GLN A 33 22.08 20.83 -23.77
C GLN A 33 21.47 20.27 -22.49
N VAL A 34 21.32 21.13 -21.49
CA VAL A 34 20.44 20.86 -20.36
C VAL A 34 19.03 20.91 -20.92
N THR A 35 18.60 19.79 -21.50
CA THR A 35 17.21 19.59 -21.86
C THR A 35 16.46 19.45 -20.55
N VAL A 36 15.92 20.56 -20.05
CA VAL A 36 14.87 20.52 -19.04
C VAL A 36 13.68 19.86 -19.72
N LYS A 37 13.63 18.53 -19.69
CA LYS A 37 12.37 17.82 -19.84
C LYS A 37 11.53 18.30 -18.67
N LYS A 38 10.55 19.17 -18.95
CA LYS A 38 9.37 19.36 -18.10
C LYS A 38 9.03 17.97 -17.59
N SER A 39 9.14 17.72 -16.28
CA SER A 39 9.08 16.36 -15.75
C SER A 39 7.84 15.71 -16.35
N ALA A 40 8.04 14.72 -17.23
CA ALA A 40 6.96 13.80 -17.52
C ALA A 40 6.42 13.36 -16.16
N ALA A 41 5.10 13.23 -16.02
CA ALA A 41 4.54 12.68 -14.80
C ALA A 41 5.38 11.45 -14.42
N ALA A 42 5.80 11.35 -13.16
CA ALA A 42 6.61 10.21 -12.77
C ALA A 42 5.79 8.94 -13.05
N GLU A 43 6.29 8.14 -13.97
CA GLU A 43 5.59 6.97 -14.50
C GLU A 43 6.31 5.70 -14.05
N ASN A 44 5.58 4.59 -14.01
CA ASN A 44 6.21 3.30 -13.81
C ASN A 44 7.10 2.92 -15.01
N PRO A 45 8.21 2.22 -14.76
CA PRO A 45 9.06 1.77 -15.84
C PRO A 45 8.36 0.77 -16.76
N GLY A 46 8.73 0.81 -18.04
CA GLY A 46 8.20 -0.09 -19.06
C GLY A 46 8.70 -1.53 -18.86
N VAL A 47 7.80 -2.52 -18.96
CA VAL A 47 8.14 -3.95 -18.93
C VAL A 47 7.59 -4.67 -20.17
N TYR A 48 8.39 -5.53 -20.79
CA TYR A 48 7.98 -6.33 -21.95
C TYR A 48 8.22 -7.83 -21.70
N VAL A 49 7.21 -8.65 -21.95
CA VAL A 49 7.32 -10.11 -21.92
C VAL A 49 7.75 -10.59 -23.30
N ALA A 50 9.04 -10.84 -23.49
CA ALA A 50 9.62 -11.18 -24.78
C ALA A 50 9.31 -12.62 -25.20
N SER A 51 9.33 -13.55 -24.26
CA SER A 51 8.95 -14.94 -24.51
C SER A 51 8.18 -15.52 -23.33
N PHE A 52 7.23 -16.40 -23.64
CA PHE A 52 6.49 -17.16 -22.65
C PHE A 52 6.20 -18.56 -23.20
N ASN A 53 7.06 -19.52 -22.85
CA ASN A 53 6.91 -20.93 -23.23
C ASN A 53 6.18 -21.68 -22.10
N GLY A 54 4.88 -21.93 -22.25
CA GLY A 54 4.08 -22.61 -21.23
C GLY A 54 2.57 -22.49 -21.49
N PRO A 55 1.72 -22.97 -20.54
CA PRO A 55 0.27 -22.89 -20.69
C PRO A 55 -0.23 -21.45 -20.85
N GLU A 56 -1.19 -21.24 -21.77
CA GLU A 56 -1.74 -19.92 -22.07
C GLU A 56 -2.40 -19.27 -20.84
N ASP A 57 -3.08 -20.05 -20.01
CA ASP A 57 -3.73 -19.56 -18.78
C ASP A 57 -2.71 -18.96 -17.81
N LEU A 58 -1.55 -19.60 -17.63
CA LEU A 58 -0.49 -19.09 -16.78
C LEU A 58 0.10 -17.79 -17.36
N ARG A 59 0.26 -17.71 -18.68
CA ARG A 59 0.67 -16.47 -19.36
C ARG A 59 -0.32 -15.34 -19.12
N ARG A 60 -1.62 -15.61 -19.28
CA ARG A 60 -2.70 -14.62 -19.05
C ARG A 60 -2.65 -14.07 -17.64
N TRP A 61 -2.53 -14.93 -16.63
CA TRP A 61 -2.39 -14.50 -15.24
C TRP A 61 -1.12 -13.70 -15.00
N PHE A 62 0.03 -14.13 -15.53
CA PHE A 62 1.31 -13.43 -15.37
C PHE A 62 1.27 -12.01 -15.95
N VAL A 63 0.80 -11.87 -17.20
CA VAL A 63 0.69 -10.57 -17.86
C VAL A 63 -0.36 -9.69 -17.17
N SER A 64 -1.51 -10.25 -16.79
CA SER A 64 -2.54 -9.47 -16.07
C SER A 64 -2.02 -8.98 -14.72
N SER A 65 -1.20 -9.78 -14.04
CA SER A 65 -0.59 -9.38 -12.76
C SER A 65 0.40 -8.23 -12.93
N LEU A 66 1.26 -8.26 -13.96
CA LEU A 66 2.13 -7.14 -14.30
C LEU A 66 1.35 -5.85 -14.57
N GLN A 67 0.21 -5.95 -15.25
CA GLN A 67 -0.67 -4.80 -15.53
C GLN A 67 -1.35 -4.26 -14.26
N ARG A 68 -1.78 -5.14 -13.36
CA ARG A 68 -2.62 -4.77 -12.20
C ARG A 68 -1.83 -4.45 -10.93
N CYS A 69 -0.58 -4.88 -10.83
CA CYS A 69 0.28 -4.61 -9.67
C CYS A 69 0.70 -3.14 -9.54
N ASP A 70 0.54 -2.35 -10.61
CA ASP A 70 0.91 -0.94 -10.67
C ASP A 70 2.37 -0.62 -10.30
N TRP A 71 3.28 -1.60 -10.48
CA TRP A 71 4.74 -1.39 -10.41
C TRP A 71 5.39 -1.17 -11.78
N PHE A 72 4.73 -1.62 -12.85
CA PHE A 72 5.22 -1.52 -14.22
C PHE A 72 4.17 -0.91 -15.14
N THR A 73 4.60 -0.47 -16.32
CA THR A 73 3.74 -0.23 -17.47
C THR A 73 4.05 -1.30 -18.51
N VAL A 74 3.08 -2.14 -18.88
CA VAL A 74 3.33 -3.20 -19.88
C VAL A 74 3.51 -2.57 -21.26
N ALA A 75 4.71 -2.68 -21.81
CA ALA A 75 5.11 -2.09 -23.06
C ALA A 75 4.64 -2.93 -24.27
N PRO A 76 4.32 -2.30 -25.41
CA PRO A 76 3.89 -3.02 -26.63
C PRO A 76 5.04 -3.78 -27.30
N GLY A 77 6.29 -3.37 -27.06
CA GLY A 77 7.47 -3.96 -27.67
C GLY A 77 8.74 -3.76 -26.83
N ARG A 78 9.78 -4.54 -27.17
CA ARG A 78 11.07 -4.55 -26.47
C ARG A 78 11.75 -3.19 -26.43
N GLU A 79 11.69 -2.44 -27.52
CA GLU A 79 12.38 -1.15 -27.69
C GLU A 79 11.81 -0.06 -26.76
N SER A 80 10.52 -0.19 -26.40
CA SER A 80 9.82 0.71 -25.48
C SER A 80 9.91 0.29 -24.01
N ALA A 81 10.64 -0.79 -23.69
CA ALA A 81 10.70 -1.35 -22.36
C ALA A 81 12.07 -1.11 -21.70
N GLU A 82 12.03 -0.80 -20.41
CA GLU A 82 13.23 -0.74 -19.56
C GLU A 82 13.62 -2.14 -19.08
N TYR A 83 12.62 -3.00 -18.85
CA TYR A 83 12.78 -4.38 -18.42
C TYR A 83 12.20 -5.37 -19.41
N VAL A 84 12.92 -6.45 -19.65
CA VAL A 84 12.53 -7.55 -20.52
C VAL A 84 12.43 -8.83 -19.69
N ILE A 85 11.34 -9.56 -19.86
CA ILE A 85 11.06 -10.80 -19.14
C ILE A 85 10.91 -11.95 -20.13
N ASP A 86 11.63 -13.03 -19.84
CA ASP A 86 11.52 -14.31 -20.52
C ASP A 86 11.04 -15.37 -19.53
N CYS A 87 10.03 -16.13 -19.94
CA CYS A 87 9.35 -17.11 -19.09
C CYS A 87 9.33 -18.49 -19.74
N ALA A 88 9.58 -19.53 -18.94
CA ALA A 88 9.42 -20.92 -19.34
C ALA A 88 8.77 -21.73 -18.22
N SER A 89 7.68 -22.44 -18.52
CA SER A 89 7.05 -23.40 -17.61
C SER A 89 7.49 -24.80 -18.00
N PRO A 90 8.31 -25.50 -17.17
CA PRO A 90 8.83 -26.83 -17.50
C PRO A 90 7.75 -27.94 -17.47
N GLY A 91 6.48 -27.61 -17.20
CA GLY A 91 5.42 -28.59 -16.93
C GLY A 91 5.58 -29.29 -15.59
N GLY A 92 4.61 -30.12 -15.23
CA GLY A 92 4.62 -30.96 -14.02
C GLY A 92 3.72 -30.48 -12.87
N THR A 93 3.72 -31.27 -11.80
CA THR A 93 2.95 -31.04 -10.57
C THR A 93 3.92 -30.99 -9.38
N PRO A 94 4.01 -29.88 -8.63
CA PRO A 94 3.23 -28.65 -8.77
C PRO A 94 3.64 -27.82 -9.99
N PRO A 95 2.73 -26.96 -10.52
CA PRO A 95 3.07 -26.03 -11.59
C PRO A 95 4.25 -25.13 -11.20
N ALA A 96 5.13 -24.87 -12.16
CA ALA A 96 6.33 -24.07 -11.99
C ALA A 96 6.51 -23.05 -13.13
N LEU A 97 7.19 -21.94 -12.83
CA LEU A 97 7.57 -20.93 -13.80
C LEU A 97 9.02 -20.50 -13.57
N ASP A 98 9.86 -20.71 -14.58
CA ASP A 98 11.18 -20.10 -14.67
C ASP A 98 11.05 -18.72 -15.28
N VAL A 99 11.64 -17.73 -14.63
CA VAL A 99 11.61 -16.32 -15.04
C VAL A 99 13.03 -15.80 -15.10
N GLN A 100 13.36 -15.16 -16.21
CA GLN A 100 14.57 -14.35 -16.37
C GLN A 100 14.16 -12.90 -16.60
N VAL A 101 14.72 -11.99 -15.82
CA VAL A 101 14.50 -10.54 -15.91
C VAL A 101 15.81 -9.89 -16.32
N SER A 102 15.76 -9.06 -17.36
CA SER A 102 16.91 -8.31 -17.86
C SER A 102 16.55 -6.84 -18.04
N SER A 103 17.53 -5.95 -17.87
CA SER A 103 17.49 -4.60 -18.42
C SER A 103 17.94 -4.62 -19.88
N GLN A 104 18.01 -3.45 -20.52
CA GLN A 104 18.57 -3.34 -21.88
C GLN A 104 20.06 -3.75 -21.95
N THR A 105 20.81 -3.68 -20.86
CA THR A 105 22.26 -3.86 -20.86
C THR A 105 22.75 -5.06 -20.06
N ALA A 106 21.95 -5.60 -19.15
CA ALA A 106 22.37 -6.69 -18.27
C ALA A 106 21.19 -7.54 -17.77
N GLN A 107 21.47 -8.82 -17.50
CA GLN A 107 20.56 -9.69 -16.75
C GLN A 107 20.48 -9.20 -15.29
N ILE A 108 19.26 -9.07 -14.76
CA ILE A 108 18.98 -8.64 -13.39
C ILE A 108 18.82 -9.84 -12.46
N ALA A 109 17.99 -10.81 -12.87
CA ALA A 109 17.68 -11.97 -12.07
C ALA A 109 17.24 -13.15 -12.92
N ARG A 110 17.44 -14.36 -12.40
CA ARG A 110 16.86 -15.59 -12.93
C ARG A 110 16.44 -16.47 -11.75
N PHE A 111 15.20 -16.92 -11.75
CA PHE A 111 14.63 -17.68 -10.63
C PHE A 111 13.50 -18.61 -11.10
N ARG A 112 13.18 -19.60 -10.26
CA ARG A 112 12.05 -20.50 -10.42
C ARG A 112 11.03 -20.24 -9.31
N VAL A 113 9.75 -20.21 -9.66
CA VAL A 113 8.64 -20.09 -8.71
C VAL A 113 7.72 -21.30 -8.81
N THR A 114 7.23 -21.74 -7.66
CA THR A 114 6.20 -22.79 -7.53
C THR A 114 5.14 -22.38 -6.51
N ALA A 115 3.93 -22.90 -6.67
CA ALA A 115 2.86 -22.74 -5.69
C ALA A 115 2.17 -24.09 -5.40
N PRO A 116 2.79 -24.95 -4.55
CA PRO A 116 2.22 -26.24 -4.21
C PRO A 116 0.84 -26.07 -3.57
N ASN A 117 -0.11 -26.94 -3.95
CA ASN A 117 -1.49 -26.95 -3.43
C ASN A 117 -2.28 -25.64 -3.64
N MET A 118 -1.83 -24.77 -4.54
CA MET A 118 -2.51 -23.54 -4.92
C MET A 118 -2.94 -23.59 -6.39
N PRO A 119 -4.01 -22.87 -6.77
CA PRO A 119 -4.37 -22.63 -8.16
C PRO A 119 -3.23 -22.00 -8.99
N VAL A 120 -3.24 -22.21 -10.31
CA VAL A 120 -2.13 -21.84 -11.21
C VAL A 120 -1.81 -20.34 -11.20
N GLU A 121 -2.80 -19.47 -10.97
CA GLU A 121 -2.60 -18.02 -10.86
C GLU A 121 -1.63 -17.63 -9.74
N TRP A 122 -1.50 -18.44 -8.68
CA TRP A 122 -0.56 -18.19 -7.60
C TRP A 122 0.90 -18.32 -8.02
N VAL A 123 1.19 -19.15 -9.03
CA VAL A 123 2.54 -19.20 -9.62
C VAL A 123 2.84 -17.89 -10.34
N ALA A 124 1.87 -17.36 -11.10
CA ALA A 124 2.01 -16.07 -11.76
C ALA A 124 2.17 -14.92 -10.77
N TYR A 125 1.35 -14.87 -9.72
CA TYR A 125 1.43 -13.85 -8.67
C TYR A 125 2.79 -13.83 -7.98
N ARG A 126 3.24 -14.99 -7.49
CA ARG A 126 4.56 -15.11 -6.84
C ARG A 126 5.71 -14.79 -7.80
N ALA A 127 5.56 -15.13 -9.08
CA ALA A 127 6.55 -14.77 -10.10
C ALA A 127 6.65 -13.26 -10.28
N VAL A 128 5.52 -12.53 -10.40
CA VAL A 128 5.52 -11.06 -10.49
C VAL A 128 6.06 -10.42 -9.21
N ASP A 129 5.73 -10.95 -8.03
CA ASP A 129 6.30 -10.46 -6.77
C ASP A 129 7.83 -10.60 -6.74
N LYS A 130 8.38 -11.71 -7.25
CA LYS A 130 9.83 -11.89 -7.37
C LYS A 130 10.47 -10.99 -8.43
N VAL A 131 9.74 -10.62 -9.48
CA VAL A 131 10.19 -9.58 -10.42
C VAL A 131 10.27 -8.23 -9.70
N ILE A 132 9.22 -7.84 -8.96
CA ILE A 132 9.20 -6.58 -8.18
C ILE A 132 10.36 -6.53 -7.18
N GLU A 133 10.57 -7.62 -6.43
CA GLU A 133 11.66 -7.73 -5.45
C GLU A 133 13.04 -7.61 -6.10
N SER A 134 13.23 -8.25 -7.26
CA SER A 134 14.50 -8.23 -7.98
C SER A 134 14.84 -6.85 -8.54
N VAL A 135 13.83 -6.14 -9.05
CA VAL A 135 14.00 -4.84 -9.72
C VAL A 135 14.05 -3.69 -8.71
N PHE A 136 13.11 -3.65 -7.76
CA PHE A 136 12.91 -2.49 -6.89
C PHE A 136 13.42 -2.69 -5.46
N ARG A 137 13.84 -3.90 -5.08
CA ARG A 137 14.21 -4.24 -3.69
C ARG A 137 13.09 -3.92 -2.69
N LYS A 138 11.86 -4.16 -3.13
CA LYS A 138 10.62 -3.99 -2.36
C LYS A 138 9.82 -5.29 -2.40
N PRO A 139 9.06 -5.63 -1.35
CA PRO A 139 8.12 -6.75 -1.42
C PRO A 139 7.12 -6.54 -2.55
N GLY A 140 6.62 -7.64 -3.11
CA GLY A 140 5.49 -7.60 -4.03
C GLY A 140 4.15 -7.46 -3.31
N LEU A 141 3.06 -7.58 -4.06
CA LEU A 141 1.68 -7.54 -3.57
C LEU A 141 0.76 -8.56 -4.24
N CYS A 142 1.17 -9.21 -5.32
CA CYS A 142 0.30 -10.05 -6.13
C CYS A 142 -0.13 -11.31 -5.36
N ALA A 143 0.76 -11.93 -4.61
CA ALA A 143 0.46 -13.11 -3.79
C ALA A 143 -0.16 -12.74 -2.43
N SER A 144 -1.06 -11.76 -2.41
CA SER A 144 -1.82 -11.33 -1.24
C SER A 144 -3.33 -11.40 -1.50
N ARG A 145 -4.11 -11.16 -0.44
CA ARG A 145 -5.57 -11.07 -0.50
C ARG A 145 -6.06 -9.79 0.16
N ILE A 146 -7.29 -9.42 -0.18
CA ILE A 146 -8.02 -8.32 0.44
C ILE A 146 -9.25 -8.91 1.10
N ALA A 147 -9.45 -8.62 2.39
CA ALA A 147 -10.71 -8.86 3.09
C ALA A 147 -11.56 -7.59 3.07
N PHE A 148 -12.88 -7.70 3.03
CA PHE A 148 -13.79 -6.55 2.98
C PHE A 148 -15.21 -6.95 3.38
N ALA A 149 -16.02 -5.99 3.81
CA ALA A 149 -17.44 -6.20 4.12
C ALA A 149 -18.32 -5.92 2.90
N VAL A 150 -19.28 -6.80 2.63
CA VAL A 150 -20.26 -6.70 1.54
C VAL A 150 -21.66 -6.56 2.13
N GLY A 151 -22.32 -5.44 1.85
CA GLY A 151 -23.70 -5.17 2.24
C GLY A 151 -24.74 -5.70 1.24
N SER A 152 -25.77 -6.37 1.74
CA SER A 152 -26.92 -6.81 0.95
C SER A 152 -28.15 -7.02 1.83
N GLY A 153 -29.28 -6.38 1.50
CA GLY A 153 -30.56 -6.61 2.17
C GLY A 153 -30.55 -6.39 3.69
N GLY A 154 -29.81 -5.39 4.18
CA GLY A 154 -29.67 -5.10 5.62
C GLY A 154 -28.67 -5.99 6.37
N ARG A 155 -28.01 -6.92 5.68
CA ARG A 155 -26.92 -7.75 6.19
C ARG A 155 -25.58 -7.20 5.72
N LYS A 156 -24.52 -7.52 6.45
CA LYS A 156 -23.14 -7.32 6.00
C LYS A 156 -22.34 -8.57 6.31
N GLU A 157 -21.62 -9.08 5.32
CA GLU A 157 -20.80 -10.27 5.49
C GLU A 157 -19.37 -9.96 5.03
N VAL A 158 -18.37 -10.57 5.66
CA VAL A 158 -16.97 -10.47 5.29
C VAL A 158 -16.67 -11.42 4.13
N PHE A 159 -16.03 -10.88 3.11
CA PHE A 159 -15.51 -11.59 1.95
C PHE A 159 -14.00 -11.40 1.85
N THR A 160 -13.35 -12.28 1.11
CA THR A 160 -11.96 -12.12 0.65
C THR A 160 -11.89 -12.23 -0.86
N CYS A 161 -10.97 -11.52 -1.50
CA CYS A 161 -10.58 -11.70 -2.90
C CYS A 161 -9.06 -11.71 -3.05
N ASN A 162 -8.55 -12.09 -4.22
CA ASN A 162 -7.15 -11.85 -4.59
C ASN A 162 -6.88 -10.34 -4.67
N PHE A 163 -5.60 -9.95 -4.69
CA PHE A 163 -5.18 -8.53 -4.72
C PHE A 163 -5.84 -7.69 -5.83
N ASP A 164 -6.22 -8.34 -6.94
CA ASP A 164 -6.83 -7.75 -8.13
C ASP A 164 -8.38 -7.82 -8.17
N GLY A 165 -9.01 -8.30 -7.09
CA GLY A 165 -10.46 -8.46 -6.98
C GLY A 165 -10.99 -9.79 -7.50
N THR A 166 -10.15 -10.65 -8.08
CA THR A 166 -10.58 -11.96 -8.58
C THR A 166 -10.83 -12.97 -7.44
N SER A 167 -11.52 -14.06 -7.77
CA SER A 167 -11.79 -15.16 -6.84
C SER A 167 -12.42 -14.74 -5.50
N PRO A 168 -13.53 -13.97 -5.50
CA PRO A 168 -14.21 -13.59 -4.26
C PRO A 168 -14.74 -14.82 -3.52
N ARG A 169 -14.54 -14.86 -2.20
CA ARG A 169 -14.98 -15.93 -1.30
C ARG A 169 -15.60 -15.33 -0.04
N GLN A 170 -16.78 -15.80 0.30
CA GLN A 170 -17.47 -15.41 1.53
C GLN A 170 -16.87 -16.13 2.75
N VAL A 171 -16.46 -15.36 3.77
CA VAL A 171 -15.87 -15.86 5.02
C VAL A 171 -16.92 -16.05 6.10
N THR A 172 -17.85 -15.11 6.22
CA THR A 172 -18.91 -15.12 7.24
C THR A 172 -20.26 -15.46 6.60
N ARG A 173 -21.10 -16.21 7.32
CA ARG A 173 -22.40 -16.71 6.81
C ARG A 173 -23.49 -16.67 7.88
N GLN A 174 -23.37 -15.76 8.85
CA GLN A 174 -24.25 -15.76 10.02
C GLN A 174 -25.60 -15.09 9.73
N GLY A 175 -25.77 -14.45 8.57
CA GLY A 175 -27.02 -13.81 8.19
C GLY A 175 -27.29 -12.51 8.97
N THR A 176 -26.24 -11.94 9.55
CA THR A 176 -26.25 -10.72 10.38
C THR A 176 -25.28 -9.68 9.80
N ILE A 177 -24.70 -8.83 10.65
CA ILE A 177 -23.68 -7.84 10.29
C ILE A 177 -22.34 -8.31 10.84
N ALA A 178 -21.38 -8.52 9.94
CA ALA A 178 -19.96 -8.72 10.20
C ALA A 178 -19.18 -7.63 9.48
N THR A 179 -18.32 -6.92 10.21
CA THR A 179 -17.61 -5.73 9.73
C THR A 179 -16.18 -5.68 10.25
N GLU A 180 -15.41 -4.70 9.77
CA GLU A 180 -14.06 -4.38 10.25
C GLU A 180 -13.11 -5.59 10.24
N PRO A 181 -13.00 -6.32 9.11
CA PRO A 181 -11.99 -7.35 9.00
C PRO A 181 -10.60 -6.74 9.16
N SER A 182 -9.71 -7.42 9.88
CA SER A 182 -8.30 -7.04 10.02
C SER A 182 -7.41 -8.28 9.95
N TRP A 183 -6.50 -8.30 8.96
CA TRP A 183 -5.54 -9.40 8.80
C TRP A 183 -4.47 -9.40 9.89
N GLY A 184 -4.24 -10.59 10.44
CA GLY A 184 -3.07 -10.90 11.27
C GLY A 184 -1.81 -11.17 10.45
N PRO A 185 -0.70 -11.46 11.14
CA PRO A 185 0.58 -11.72 10.47
C PRO A 185 0.53 -12.97 9.60
N GLY A 186 1.23 -12.92 8.47
CA GLY A 186 1.42 -14.06 7.56
C GLY A 186 0.16 -14.53 6.84
N ALA A 187 -0.91 -13.71 6.85
CA ALA A 187 -2.19 -14.02 6.21
C ALA A 187 -2.84 -15.35 6.67
N THR A 188 -2.52 -15.82 7.88
CA THR A 188 -3.06 -17.07 8.46
C THR A 188 -4.25 -16.83 9.39
N ALA A 189 -4.45 -15.60 9.86
CA ALA A 189 -5.50 -15.24 10.78
C ALA A 189 -6.13 -13.91 10.40
N MET A 190 -7.40 -13.74 10.75
CA MET A 190 -8.15 -12.49 10.58
C MET A 190 -9.06 -12.30 11.79
N VAL A 191 -9.21 -11.07 12.26
CA VAL A 191 -10.25 -10.70 13.23
C VAL A 191 -11.34 -9.89 12.55
N TYR A 192 -12.56 -9.94 13.07
CA TYR A 192 -13.67 -9.10 12.62
C TYR A 192 -14.66 -8.85 13.76
N THR A 193 -15.45 -7.79 13.62
CA THR A 193 -16.56 -7.46 14.53
C THR A 193 -17.83 -8.14 14.05
N LEU A 194 -18.47 -8.92 14.92
CA LEU A 194 -19.76 -9.58 14.68
C LEU A 194 -20.84 -8.92 15.53
N TYR A 195 -21.98 -8.60 14.91
CA TYR A 195 -23.17 -8.12 15.58
C TYR A 195 -24.15 -9.29 15.77
N GLU A 196 -24.45 -9.64 17.02
CA GLU A 196 -25.36 -10.71 17.35
C GLU A 196 -26.08 -10.42 18.67
N ASN A 197 -27.36 -10.77 18.77
CA ASN A 197 -28.14 -10.65 20.01
C ASN A 197 -28.06 -9.26 20.67
N ASN A 198 -28.13 -8.18 19.87
CA ASN A 198 -27.98 -6.79 20.32
C ASN A 198 -26.64 -6.46 21.00
N ALA A 199 -25.60 -7.25 20.75
CA ALA A 199 -24.24 -7.04 21.22
C ALA A 199 -23.24 -7.10 20.06
N THR A 200 -22.05 -6.56 20.28
CA THR A 200 -20.90 -6.78 19.39
C THR A 200 -19.91 -7.74 20.03
N THR A 201 -19.24 -8.53 19.21
CA THR A 201 -18.25 -9.53 19.60
C THR A 201 -17.09 -9.48 18.62
N VAL A 202 -15.85 -9.60 19.10
CA VAL A 202 -14.70 -9.81 18.22
C VAL A 202 -14.54 -11.31 18.00
N VAL A 203 -14.43 -11.71 16.74
CA VAL A 203 -14.18 -13.10 16.34
C VAL A 203 -12.78 -13.21 15.75
N LEU A 204 -12.05 -14.26 16.14
CA LEU A 204 -10.82 -14.69 15.48
C LEU A 204 -11.13 -15.80 14.48
N ALA A 205 -10.80 -15.58 13.22
CA ALA A 205 -10.83 -16.58 12.16
C ALA A 205 -9.41 -17.09 11.87
N ASP A 206 -9.21 -18.39 12.00
CA ASP A 206 -8.06 -19.14 11.48
C ASP A 206 -8.33 -19.45 10.00
N MET A 207 -7.59 -18.78 9.13
CA MET A 207 -7.74 -18.83 7.69
C MET A 207 -7.07 -20.06 7.07
N THR A 208 -6.15 -20.69 7.80
CA THR A 208 -5.46 -21.91 7.39
C THR A 208 -6.34 -23.14 7.65
N ASN A 209 -6.90 -23.27 8.85
CA ASN A 209 -7.70 -24.42 9.26
C ASN A 209 -9.22 -24.22 9.11
N GLN A 210 -9.64 -23.04 8.62
CA GLN A 210 -11.05 -22.68 8.44
C GLN A 210 -11.87 -22.80 9.73
N ARG A 211 -11.30 -22.34 10.85
CA ARG A 211 -11.95 -22.34 12.16
C ARG A 211 -12.18 -20.92 12.64
N GLN A 212 -13.19 -20.72 13.47
CA GLN A 212 -13.50 -19.42 14.06
C GLN A 212 -13.78 -19.59 15.55
N ARG A 213 -13.38 -18.62 16.37
CA ARG A 213 -13.75 -18.56 17.78
C ARG A 213 -14.04 -17.13 18.21
N ARG A 214 -15.00 -16.97 19.10
CA ARG A 214 -15.23 -15.69 19.79
C ARG A 214 -14.01 -15.38 20.65
N MET A 215 -13.45 -14.19 20.45
CA MET A 215 -12.25 -13.72 21.11
C MET A 215 -12.61 -12.83 22.30
N SER A 216 -13.62 -11.96 22.17
CA SER A 216 -14.07 -11.07 23.24
C SER A 216 -15.59 -11.00 23.33
N VAL A 217 -16.14 -11.26 24.52
CA VAL A 217 -17.58 -11.30 24.83
C VAL A 217 -17.90 -10.55 26.13
N PHE A 218 -17.21 -9.42 26.36
CA PHE A 218 -17.40 -8.62 27.56
C PHE A 218 -18.71 -7.83 27.50
N PRO A 219 -19.28 -7.38 28.64
CA PRO A 219 -20.41 -6.47 28.63
C PRO A 219 -20.13 -5.21 27.79
N GLY A 220 -21.16 -4.71 27.09
CA GLY A 220 -21.05 -3.52 26.25
C GLY A 220 -20.44 -3.79 24.87
N LEU A 221 -19.80 -2.77 24.30
CA LEU A 221 -19.16 -2.80 23.00
C LEU A 221 -17.93 -3.73 23.02
N ASN A 222 -17.80 -4.57 22.00
CA ASN A 222 -16.58 -5.27 21.62
C ASN A 222 -16.37 -5.13 20.11
N SER A 223 -15.50 -4.25 19.65
CA SER A 223 -15.33 -3.98 18.21
C SER A 223 -13.93 -3.50 17.85
N GLY A 224 -13.66 -3.35 16.55
CA GLY A 224 -12.46 -2.72 16.01
C GLY A 224 -11.17 -3.38 16.49
N ALA A 225 -11.00 -4.67 16.21
CA ALA A 225 -9.81 -5.40 16.62
C ALA A 225 -8.70 -5.36 15.56
N ALA A 226 -7.45 -5.26 16.02
CA ALA A 226 -6.26 -5.40 15.18
C ALA A 226 -5.21 -6.30 15.86
N LEU A 227 -4.72 -7.30 15.14
CA LEU A 227 -3.69 -8.22 15.63
C LEU A 227 -2.30 -7.57 15.56
N SER A 228 -1.47 -7.82 16.58
CA SER A 228 -0.08 -7.38 16.61
C SER A 228 0.75 -8.06 15.52
N PRO A 229 1.89 -7.47 15.08
CA PRO A 229 2.75 -8.07 14.05
C PRO A 229 3.30 -9.46 14.42
N ASP A 230 3.38 -9.77 15.71
CA ASP A 230 3.78 -11.10 16.22
C ASP A 230 2.59 -12.04 16.49
N GLY A 231 1.35 -11.58 16.30
CA GLY A 231 0.12 -12.35 16.47
C GLY A 231 -0.25 -12.69 17.92
N ARG A 232 0.52 -12.21 18.91
CA ARG A 232 0.30 -12.55 20.32
C ARG A 232 -0.79 -11.71 20.98
N TRP A 233 -1.03 -10.50 20.47
CA TRP A 233 -1.97 -9.55 21.06
C TRP A 233 -2.98 -9.08 20.02
N ALA A 234 -4.19 -8.77 20.48
CA ALA A 234 -5.15 -7.97 19.75
C ALA A 234 -5.36 -6.64 20.48
N ALA A 235 -5.22 -5.53 19.77
CA ALA A 235 -5.72 -4.23 20.23
C ALA A 235 -7.22 -4.19 19.91
N VAL A 236 -8.07 -3.89 20.90
CA VAL A 236 -9.53 -3.98 20.78
C VAL A 236 -10.19 -2.81 21.50
N CYS A 237 -11.27 -2.28 20.94
CA CYS A 237 -12.11 -1.27 21.61
C CYS A 237 -13.21 -1.96 22.40
N LEU A 238 -13.22 -1.76 23.72
CA LEU A 238 -14.19 -2.37 24.64
C LEU A 238 -14.89 -1.31 25.49
N SER A 239 -16.12 -1.60 25.95
CA SER A 239 -16.82 -0.75 26.92
C SER A 239 -17.40 -1.50 28.14
N PRO A 240 -16.57 -2.24 28.90
CA PRO A 240 -17.04 -3.04 30.04
C PRO A 240 -17.64 -2.18 31.16
N ASP A 241 -17.25 -0.90 31.24
CA ASP A 241 -17.70 0.11 32.21
C ASP A 241 -18.45 1.27 31.52
N SER A 242 -19.18 0.96 30.44
CA SER A 242 -20.00 1.92 29.66
C SER A 242 -19.23 3.06 28.98
N ARG A 243 -17.90 2.97 28.91
CA ARG A 243 -17.04 3.89 28.17
C ARG A 243 -16.13 3.12 27.23
N VAL A 244 -15.97 3.60 26.00
CA VAL A 244 -15.14 2.92 25.00
C VAL A 244 -13.69 3.32 25.18
N ASP A 245 -12.86 2.35 25.59
CA ASP A 245 -11.41 2.49 25.70
C ASP A 245 -10.70 1.41 24.88
N LEU A 246 -9.40 1.62 24.66
CA LEU A 246 -8.49 0.69 24.03
C LEU A 246 -7.94 -0.32 25.04
N PHE A 247 -8.02 -1.59 24.68
CA PHE A 247 -7.50 -2.70 25.45
C PHE A 247 -6.57 -3.57 24.60
N LEU A 248 -5.66 -4.26 25.29
CA LEU A 248 -4.88 -5.36 24.75
C LEU A 248 -5.42 -6.68 25.27
N LEU A 249 -5.69 -7.58 24.35
CA LEU A 249 -6.13 -8.94 24.63
C LEU A 249 -5.07 -9.93 24.16
N GLU A 250 -4.58 -10.75 25.07
CA GLU A 250 -3.63 -11.82 24.73
C GLU A 250 -4.38 -12.92 23.98
N VAL A 251 -3.97 -13.18 22.73
CA VAL A 251 -4.71 -14.07 21.83
C VAL A 251 -4.83 -15.47 22.41
N ALA A 252 -3.77 -16.01 23.00
CA ALA A 252 -3.76 -17.38 23.51
C ALA A 252 -4.58 -17.57 24.78
N SER A 253 -4.49 -16.65 25.74
CA SER A 253 -5.06 -16.81 27.09
C SER A 253 -6.38 -16.07 27.30
N GLY A 254 -6.69 -15.07 26.46
CA GLY A 254 -7.78 -14.12 26.70
C GLY A 254 -7.49 -13.11 27.81
N ARG A 255 -6.25 -13.03 28.30
CA ARG A 255 -5.86 -12.05 29.32
C ARG A 255 -6.01 -10.64 28.79
N LEU A 256 -6.71 -9.80 29.55
CA LEU A 256 -7.05 -8.43 29.17
C LEU A 256 -6.18 -7.41 29.92
N HIS A 257 -5.71 -6.39 29.20
CA HIS A 257 -4.98 -5.25 29.75
C HIS A 257 -5.58 -3.95 29.21
N ARG A 258 -6.06 -3.07 30.09
CA ARG A 258 -6.58 -1.75 29.69
C ARG A 258 -5.41 -0.83 29.35
N LEU A 259 -5.41 -0.25 28.15
CA LEU A 259 -4.32 0.59 27.67
C LEU A 259 -4.61 2.09 27.85
N THR A 260 -5.88 2.47 27.79
CA THR A 260 -6.35 3.85 27.92
C THR A 260 -7.52 3.94 28.90
N ASN A 261 -7.72 5.14 29.43
CA ASN A 261 -8.73 5.42 30.44
C ASN A 261 -9.22 6.87 30.27
N ASP A 262 -9.68 7.23 29.07
CA ASP A 262 -10.05 8.61 28.70
C ASP A 262 -11.57 8.78 28.62
N ALA A 263 -12.10 9.96 28.93
CA ALA A 263 -13.53 10.25 28.81
C ALA A 263 -14.04 10.15 27.37
N ALA A 264 -13.18 10.43 26.39
CA ALA A 264 -13.56 10.35 24.98
C ALA A 264 -13.50 8.92 24.45
N ALA A 265 -14.50 8.53 23.65
CA ALA A 265 -14.51 7.25 22.97
C ALA A 265 -13.33 7.09 22.01
N GLU A 266 -12.83 5.86 21.95
CA GLU A 266 -11.69 5.47 21.12
C GLU A 266 -12.07 4.41 20.09
N SER A 267 -11.43 4.42 18.93
CA SER A 267 -11.75 3.49 17.84
C SER A 267 -10.58 3.21 16.91
N SER A 268 -10.75 2.20 16.05
CA SER A 268 -9.88 1.88 14.91
C SER A 268 -8.38 1.80 15.25
N PRO A 269 -7.96 0.92 16.18
CA PRO A 269 -6.56 0.74 16.50
C PRO A 269 -5.81 0.04 15.35
N CYS A 270 -4.56 0.40 15.13
CA CYS A 270 -3.61 -0.33 14.29
C CYS A 270 -2.20 -0.32 14.90
N TRP A 271 -1.42 -1.35 14.62
CA TRP A 271 -0.11 -1.56 15.24
C TRP A 271 1.02 -0.97 14.40
N SER A 272 2.03 -0.40 15.07
CA SER A 272 3.31 -0.11 14.40
C SER A 272 3.98 -1.41 13.92
N PRO A 273 4.79 -1.37 12.86
CA PRO A 273 5.40 -2.57 12.27
C PRO A 273 6.31 -3.34 13.24
N ASP A 274 6.90 -2.65 14.20
CA ASP A 274 7.73 -3.23 15.26
C ASP A 274 6.92 -3.73 16.48
N GLY A 275 5.59 -3.54 16.49
CA GLY A 275 4.70 -3.93 17.57
C GLY A 275 4.86 -3.12 18.87
N THR A 276 5.64 -2.05 18.87
CA THR A 276 5.94 -1.27 20.09
C THR A 276 4.92 -0.17 20.38
N ARG A 277 4.14 0.24 19.38
CA ARG A 277 3.18 1.35 19.45
C ARG A 277 1.87 0.97 18.79
N ILE A 278 0.81 1.67 19.18
CA ILE A 278 -0.53 1.54 18.60
C ILE A 278 -1.01 2.94 18.22
N CYS A 279 -1.43 3.09 16.96
CA CYS A 279 -2.17 4.25 16.49
C CYS A 279 -3.67 3.98 16.64
N PHE A 280 -4.44 4.97 17.04
CA PHE A 280 -5.89 4.85 17.22
C PHE A 280 -6.57 6.20 17.06
N VAL A 281 -7.89 6.19 16.93
CA VAL A 281 -8.72 7.40 16.85
C VAL A 281 -9.24 7.73 18.25
N SER A 282 -9.19 9.01 18.63
CA SER A 282 -9.83 9.50 19.85
C SER A 282 -10.51 10.84 19.64
N GLY A 283 -11.69 11.00 20.25
CA GLY A 283 -12.45 12.25 20.26
C GLY A 283 -11.97 13.30 21.27
N ARG A 284 -10.90 13.02 22.05
CA ARG A 284 -10.46 13.89 23.16
C ARG A 284 -10.04 15.31 22.76
N ALA A 285 -9.81 15.54 21.47
CA ALA A 285 -9.51 16.85 20.90
C ALA A 285 -10.76 17.59 20.37
N GLY A 286 -11.97 17.14 20.71
CA GLY A 286 -13.26 17.67 20.28
C GLY A 286 -13.78 17.07 18.97
N ARG A 287 -12.89 16.69 18.04
CA ARG A 287 -13.20 15.91 16.83
C ARG A 287 -12.33 14.65 16.79
N PRO A 288 -12.73 13.59 16.04
CA PRO A 288 -11.90 12.40 15.85
C PRO A 288 -10.53 12.77 15.28
N GLN A 289 -9.47 12.39 16.01
CA GLN A 289 -8.08 12.67 15.67
C GLN A 289 -7.23 11.43 15.93
N LEU A 290 -6.10 11.31 15.25
CA LEU A 290 -5.16 10.20 15.46
C LEU A 290 -4.28 10.44 16.68
N PHE A 291 -4.10 9.39 17.48
CA PHE A 291 -3.21 9.33 18.63
C PHE A 291 -2.32 8.09 18.54
N ILE A 292 -1.12 8.18 19.10
CA ILE A 292 -0.20 7.05 19.26
C ILE A 292 0.05 6.84 20.74
N THR A 293 0.07 5.58 21.18
CA THR A 293 0.49 5.20 22.53
C THR A 293 1.47 4.03 22.49
N PRO A 294 2.41 3.89 23.44
CA PRO A 294 3.20 2.67 23.57
C PRO A 294 2.31 1.45 23.87
N ALA A 295 2.59 0.32 23.24
CA ALA A 295 1.83 -0.93 23.44
C ALA A 295 1.97 -1.49 24.87
N ARG A 296 2.99 -1.07 25.63
CA ARG A 296 3.17 -1.47 27.04
C ARG A 296 2.46 -0.54 28.03
N GLY A 297 1.65 0.39 27.53
CA GLY A 297 1.05 1.46 28.32
C GLY A 297 1.94 2.70 28.37
N GLY A 298 1.29 3.83 28.64
CA GLY A 298 1.91 5.16 28.62
C GLY A 298 0.92 6.22 28.22
N THR A 299 1.38 7.48 28.17
CA THR A 299 0.54 8.60 27.77
C THR A 299 0.36 8.64 26.25
N PRO A 300 -0.88 8.63 25.73
CA PRO A 300 -1.11 8.82 24.30
C PRO A 300 -0.73 10.22 23.84
N THR A 301 -0.12 10.32 22.66
CA THR A 301 0.26 11.58 22.02
C THR A 301 -0.49 11.78 20.72
N ARG A 302 -1.02 12.99 20.49
CA ARG A 302 -1.73 13.35 19.25
C ARG A 302 -0.76 13.42 18.07
N ILE A 303 -1.17 12.86 16.93
CA ILE A 303 -0.48 13.06 15.65
C ILE A 303 -0.99 14.36 15.01
N GLN A 304 -0.08 15.24 14.62
CA GLN A 304 -0.42 16.47 13.90
C GLN A 304 -0.58 16.18 12.41
N THR A 305 -1.81 15.91 11.97
CA THR A 305 -2.13 15.60 10.57
C THR A 305 -2.48 16.84 9.74
N GLY A 306 -2.78 17.97 10.39
CA GLY A 306 -3.26 19.19 9.75
C GLY A 306 -4.74 19.16 9.32
N ALA A 307 -5.44 18.04 9.53
CA ALA A 307 -6.84 17.90 9.17
C ALA A 307 -7.77 18.14 10.38
N SER A 308 -8.98 18.66 10.10
CA SER A 308 -10.00 18.89 11.14
C SER A 308 -10.52 17.60 11.76
N GLU A 309 -10.44 16.48 11.05
CA GLU A 309 -10.90 15.17 11.47
C GLU A 309 -10.15 14.09 10.70
N THR A 310 -9.72 13.04 11.40
CA THR A 310 -8.97 11.91 10.84
C THR A 310 -9.41 10.60 11.47
N VAL A 311 -9.68 9.59 10.64
CA VAL A 311 -10.26 8.31 11.05
C VAL A 311 -9.66 7.14 10.27
N SER A 312 -9.90 5.92 10.76
CA SER A 312 -9.50 4.66 10.13
C SER A 312 -8.02 4.60 9.72
N PRO A 313 -7.08 4.76 10.66
CA PRO A 313 -5.66 4.65 10.34
C PRO A 313 -5.26 3.21 10.04
N ASP A 314 -4.30 3.03 9.14
CA ASP A 314 -3.53 1.79 9.00
C ASP A 314 -2.03 2.11 8.91
N TRP A 315 -1.21 1.24 9.50
CA TRP A 315 0.23 1.42 9.61
C TRP A 315 0.95 0.43 8.69
N SER A 316 1.80 0.95 7.80
CA SER A 316 2.56 0.13 6.88
C SER A 316 3.40 -0.92 7.63
N ARG A 317 3.30 -2.19 7.22
CA ARG A 317 4.10 -3.29 7.79
C ARG A 317 5.59 -3.20 7.45
N THR A 318 5.95 -2.42 6.44
CA THR A 318 7.31 -2.33 5.89
C THR A 318 7.98 -0.99 6.16
N SER A 319 7.24 0.00 6.68
CA SER A 319 7.76 1.34 6.93
C SER A 319 7.05 2.01 8.11
N ASN A 320 7.65 3.05 8.69
CA ASN A 320 7.04 3.81 9.76
C ASN A 320 6.06 4.87 9.22
N THR A 321 5.15 4.45 8.33
CA THR A 321 4.24 5.33 7.59
C THR A 321 2.79 4.95 7.89
N LEU A 322 1.95 5.95 8.18
CA LEU A 322 0.51 5.80 8.34
C LEU A 322 -0.22 6.17 7.04
N CYS A 323 -1.33 5.49 6.76
CA CYS A 323 -2.40 6.00 5.90
C CYS A 323 -3.67 6.16 6.73
N PHE A 324 -4.56 7.08 6.35
CA PHE A 324 -5.80 7.36 7.08
C PHE A 324 -6.79 8.14 6.22
N SER A 325 -8.08 8.09 6.59
CA SER A 325 -9.10 8.97 6.00
C SER A 325 -9.04 10.32 6.70
N MET A 326 -9.01 11.43 5.95
CA MET A 326 -8.98 12.78 6.49
C MET A 326 -10.06 13.67 5.88
N ARG A 327 -10.72 14.47 6.72
CA ARG A 327 -11.82 15.33 6.29
C ARG A 327 -11.29 16.50 5.46
N MET A 328 -11.76 16.60 4.23
CA MET A 328 -11.51 17.67 3.26
C MET A 328 -12.85 18.31 2.85
N GLY A 329 -13.21 19.41 3.52
CA GLY A 329 -14.53 20.02 3.36
C GLY A 329 -15.64 19.05 3.79
N LYS A 330 -16.51 18.64 2.86
CA LYS A 330 -17.61 17.70 3.13
C LYS A 330 -17.28 16.24 2.81
N GLN A 331 -16.11 15.96 2.22
CA GLN A 331 -15.68 14.63 1.79
C GLN A 331 -14.48 14.17 2.60
N TYR A 332 -14.18 12.88 2.58
CA TYR A 332 -12.90 12.32 2.99
C TYR A 332 -11.98 12.12 1.79
N ALA A 333 -10.71 12.40 2.02
CA ALA A 333 -9.59 12.03 1.17
C ALA A 333 -8.65 11.11 1.93
N LEU A 334 -7.73 10.42 1.24
CA LEU A 334 -6.70 9.64 1.91
C LEU A 334 -5.45 10.49 2.15
N GLY A 335 -5.01 10.51 3.40
CA GLY A 335 -3.74 11.07 3.83
C GLY A 335 -2.70 9.97 4.08
N VAL A 336 -1.44 10.26 3.79
CA VAL A 336 -0.27 9.45 4.13
C VAL A 336 0.72 10.30 4.91
N LEU A 337 1.29 9.75 5.98
CA LEU A 337 2.21 10.45 6.87
C LEU A 337 3.40 9.56 7.26
N ASP A 338 4.61 9.97 6.87
CA ASP A 338 5.86 9.33 7.29
C ASP A 338 6.28 9.86 8.67
N LEU A 339 6.29 8.97 9.66
CA LEU A 339 6.63 9.28 11.04
C LEU A 339 8.15 9.23 11.32
N ASN A 340 8.98 8.86 10.34
CA ASN A 340 10.44 9.01 10.43
C ASN A 340 10.90 10.44 10.09
N SER A 341 10.05 11.22 9.40
CA SER A 341 10.39 12.60 9.05
C SER A 341 10.56 13.44 10.31
N ARG A 342 11.60 14.31 10.32
CA ARG A 342 11.81 15.28 11.42
C ARG A 342 10.66 16.28 11.53
N SER A 343 9.99 16.54 10.41
CA SER A 343 8.82 17.41 10.32
C SER A 343 7.75 16.69 9.48
N PRO A 344 6.99 15.74 10.07
CA PRO A 344 5.97 14.99 9.37
C PRO A 344 4.95 15.93 8.72
N GLN A 345 4.65 15.70 7.44
CA GLN A 345 3.63 16.44 6.70
C GLN A 345 2.72 15.44 6.00
N THR A 346 1.41 15.66 6.11
CA THR A 346 0.42 14.79 5.47
C THR A 346 0.44 15.01 3.97
N LYS A 347 0.66 13.93 3.20
CA LYS A 347 0.48 13.90 1.75
C LYS A 347 -0.91 13.37 1.43
N ILE A 348 -1.71 14.14 0.71
CA ILE A 348 -2.99 13.66 0.16
C ILE A 348 -2.70 12.84 -1.10
N VAL A 349 -3.23 11.61 -1.19
CA VAL A 349 -2.91 10.66 -2.28
C VAL A 349 -4.08 10.37 -3.21
N THR A 350 -5.29 10.84 -2.87
CA THR A 350 -6.48 10.76 -3.75
C THR A 350 -6.69 12.06 -4.50
N ASN A 351 -6.82 11.98 -5.82
CA ASN A 351 -6.98 13.12 -6.73
C ASN A 351 -8.30 13.12 -7.52
N ALA A 352 -9.24 12.24 -7.16
CA ALA A 352 -10.55 12.13 -7.79
C ALA A 352 -11.68 12.40 -6.79
N ALA A 353 -12.82 12.85 -7.31
CA ALA A 353 -14.00 13.12 -6.49
C ALA A 353 -14.55 11.82 -5.85
N GLY A 354 -15.17 11.97 -4.67
CA GLY A 354 -15.76 10.87 -3.93
C GLY A 354 -15.39 10.92 -2.46
N ASP A 355 -16.03 10.06 -1.68
CA ASP A 355 -15.69 9.88 -0.26
C ASP A 355 -14.74 8.70 -0.13
N TRP A 356 -13.47 8.96 0.18
CA TRP A 356 -12.42 7.95 0.26
C TRP A 356 -12.15 7.56 1.70
N GLU A 357 -12.44 6.31 2.05
CA GLU A 357 -12.52 5.87 3.44
C GLU A 357 -11.87 4.50 3.66
N SER A 358 -11.42 4.29 4.89
CA SER A 358 -10.89 3.02 5.41
C SER A 358 -9.74 2.46 4.58
N PRO A 359 -8.62 3.20 4.45
CA PRO A 359 -7.46 2.71 3.74
C PRO A 359 -6.76 1.57 4.50
N SER A 360 -6.18 0.62 3.77
CA SER A 360 -5.28 -0.40 4.31
C SER A 360 -4.09 -0.63 3.38
N TRP A 361 -2.88 -0.72 3.94
CA TRP A 361 -1.63 -0.87 3.22
C TRP A 361 -1.48 -2.24 2.59
N ALA A 362 -1.14 -2.26 1.30
CA ALA A 362 -0.57 -3.44 0.65
C ALA A 362 0.82 -3.79 1.24
N PRO A 363 1.25 -5.06 1.16
CA PRO A 363 2.52 -5.51 1.72
C PRO A 363 3.75 -4.89 1.04
N ASP A 364 3.59 -4.26 -0.12
CA ASP A 364 4.68 -3.60 -0.86
C ASP A 364 5.11 -2.24 -0.27
N GLY A 365 4.32 -1.69 0.66
CA GLY A 365 4.58 -0.39 1.28
C GLY A 365 4.41 0.81 0.33
N ARG A 366 3.73 0.62 -0.81
CA ARG A 366 3.45 1.66 -1.79
C ARG A 366 1.95 1.84 -2.03
N HIS A 367 1.21 0.75 -2.14
CA HIS A 367 -0.21 0.81 -2.48
C HIS A 367 -1.09 0.72 -1.23
N VAL A 368 -2.27 1.31 -1.30
CA VAL A 368 -3.33 1.15 -0.30
C VAL A 368 -4.62 0.72 -0.98
N VAL A 369 -5.39 -0.18 -0.36
CA VAL A 369 -6.79 -0.43 -0.74
C VAL A 369 -7.66 0.47 0.09
N CYS A 370 -8.72 1.03 -0.50
CA CYS A 370 -9.71 1.81 0.22
C CYS A 370 -11.10 1.57 -0.36
N SER A 371 -12.13 1.92 0.41
CA SER A 371 -13.47 2.10 -0.13
C SER A 371 -13.66 3.52 -0.66
N GLN A 372 -14.34 3.65 -1.79
CA GLN A 372 -14.79 4.94 -2.31
C GLN A 372 -16.31 4.94 -2.47
N THR A 373 -16.96 6.00 -1.98
CA THR A 373 -18.40 6.20 -2.12
C THR A 373 -18.69 7.37 -3.08
N THR A 374 -19.52 7.13 -4.08
CA THR A 374 -20.08 8.16 -4.97
C THR A 374 -21.59 7.96 -5.10
N GLY A 375 -22.38 8.88 -4.56
CA GLY A 375 -23.82 8.72 -4.47
C GLY A 375 -24.19 7.47 -3.66
N HIS A 376 -24.95 6.55 -4.25
CA HIS A 376 -25.31 5.26 -3.62
C HIS A 376 -24.37 4.10 -3.98
N ARG A 377 -23.32 4.37 -4.76
CA ARG A 377 -22.35 3.36 -5.19
C ARG A 377 -21.14 3.43 -4.28
N ARG A 378 -20.76 2.29 -3.73
CA ARG A 378 -19.50 2.09 -3.03
C ARG A 378 -18.66 1.07 -3.79
N GLY A 379 -17.36 1.04 -3.62
CA GLY A 379 -16.50 0.04 -4.27
C GLY A 379 -15.08 0.10 -3.72
N LEU A 380 -14.28 -0.94 -3.99
CA LEU A 380 -12.88 -0.99 -3.58
C LEU A 380 -11.96 -0.48 -4.68
N PHE A 381 -10.96 0.30 -4.28
CA PHE A 381 -9.96 0.88 -5.15
C PHE A 381 -8.58 0.69 -4.55
N MET A 382 -7.59 0.44 -5.41
CA MET A 382 -6.18 0.54 -5.10
C MET A 382 -5.69 1.94 -5.44
N VAL A 383 -5.00 2.58 -4.51
CA VAL A 383 -4.40 3.92 -4.68
C VAL A 383 -2.89 3.81 -4.55
N ASP A 384 -2.18 4.32 -5.55
CA ASP A 384 -0.72 4.47 -5.54
C ASP A 384 -0.34 5.72 -4.75
N THR A 385 0.34 5.53 -3.61
CA THR A 385 0.72 6.66 -2.75
C THR A 385 1.87 7.49 -3.32
N TRP A 386 2.57 7.02 -4.35
CA TRP A 386 3.67 7.75 -4.99
C TRP A 386 3.14 8.72 -6.03
N TYR A 387 2.38 8.21 -7.01
CA TYR A 387 1.94 8.99 -8.17
C TYR A 387 0.45 9.34 -8.17
N GLY A 388 -0.33 8.86 -7.19
CA GLY A 388 -1.76 9.17 -7.07
C GLY A 388 -2.62 8.50 -8.15
N ARG A 389 -2.15 7.37 -8.71
CA ARG A 389 -2.98 6.55 -9.63
C ARG A 389 -4.00 5.77 -8.84
N ILE A 390 -5.16 5.58 -9.45
CA ILE A 390 -6.33 4.96 -8.83
C ILE A 390 -6.84 3.86 -9.76
N ASN A 391 -6.89 2.64 -9.25
CA ASN A 391 -7.34 1.46 -9.98
C ASN A 391 -8.53 0.84 -9.26
N ALA A 392 -9.65 0.63 -9.96
CA ALA A 392 -10.79 -0.07 -9.37
C ALA A 392 -10.45 -1.56 -9.19
N ILE A 393 -10.73 -2.10 -8.00
CA ILE A 393 -10.55 -3.52 -7.66
C ILE A 393 -11.88 -4.26 -7.86
N THR A 394 -12.98 -3.67 -7.41
CA THR A 394 -14.31 -4.28 -7.53
C THR A 394 -15.24 -3.39 -8.33
N GLN A 395 -16.22 -4.00 -8.99
CA GLN A 395 -17.38 -3.25 -9.48
C GLN A 395 -18.12 -2.61 -8.31
N PRO A 396 -18.75 -1.43 -8.49
CA PRO A 396 -19.42 -0.76 -7.39
C PRO A 396 -20.64 -1.55 -6.89
N GLN A 397 -20.54 -2.02 -5.65
CA GLN A 397 -21.54 -2.69 -4.81
C GLN A 397 -21.27 -2.20 -3.37
N ASP A 398 -22.11 -2.45 -2.36
CA ASP A 398 -21.83 -1.95 -0.99
C ASP A 398 -20.63 -2.68 -0.33
N HIS A 399 -19.43 -2.50 -0.88
CA HIS A 399 -18.14 -3.04 -0.48
C HIS A 399 -17.41 -2.00 0.36
N SER A 400 -17.06 -2.33 1.59
CA SER A 400 -16.53 -1.37 2.56
C SER A 400 -15.50 -2.03 3.48
N LEU A 401 -14.78 -1.20 4.24
CA LEU A 401 -13.88 -1.63 5.31
C LEU A 401 -12.85 -2.67 4.83
N PRO A 402 -12.07 -2.38 3.78
CA PRO A 402 -11.08 -3.33 3.30
C PRO A 402 -9.90 -3.46 4.26
N SER A 403 -9.30 -4.65 4.30
CA SER A 403 -8.01 -4.92 4.94
C SER A 403 -7.15 -5.76 4.01
N TRP A 404 -5.92 -5.31 3.75
CA TRP A 404 -4.97 -6.01 2.91
C TRP A 404 -4.12 -6.99 3.74
N SER A 405 -3.91 -8.21 3.24
CA SER A 405 -3.09 -9.21 3.91
C SER A 405 -1.60 -9.06 3.63
N ASP A 406 -0.79 -9.71 4.44
CA ASP A 406 0.59 -10.07 4.06
C ASP A 406 0.60 -11.07 2.87
N LEU A 407 1.78 -11.42 2.37
CA LEU A 407 1.95 -12.40 1.28
C LEU A 407 1.71 -13.86 1.77
N PHE A 408 1.17 -14.73 0.90
CA PHE A 408 0.94 -16.17 1.13
C PHE A 408 2.00 -17.10 0.54
#